data_AF-A0A9I9E4Y8-F1
#
_entry.id   AF-A0A9I9E4Y8-F1
#
_cell.length_a   1.000
_cell.length_b   1.000
_cell.length_c   1.000
_cell.angle_alpha   90.00
_cell.angle_beta   90.00
_cell.angle_gamma   90.00
#
_symmetry.space_group_name_H-M   'P 1'
#
loop_
_entity.id
_entity.type
_entity.pdbx_description
1 polymer ?
#
loop_
_entity_poly.entity_id
_entity_poly.type
_entity_poly.pdbx_seq_one_letter_code
_entity_poly.pdbx_strand_id
1 'polypeptide(L)' 'QVPKGWDKLFVYVISEQTGKTIVRSSKASVRNGSCQWTETLSDSIWVSQDEVSKEFEDCNFKLVAAMVLLFELYE' A
#
# COMPACT_ATOMS: atom_id res chain seq x y z
N GLN A 1 -15.12 -2.11 -4.22
CA GLN A 1 -15.90 -2.31 -2.97
C GLN A 1 -15.12 -3.26 -2.08
N VAL A 2 -14.96 -2.92 -0.80
CA VAL A 2 -14.22 -3.74 0.18
C VAL A 2 -15.09 -4.93 0.63
N PRO A 3 -14.51 -6.14 0.86
CA PRO A 3 -15.26 -7.29 1.35
C PRO A 3 -15.95 -7.04 2.69
N LYS A 4 -17.03 -7.80 2.96
CA LYS A 4 -17.72 -7.79 4.25
C LYS A 4 -16.77 -8.29 5.35
N GLY A 5 -16.87 -7.71 6.55
CA GLY A 5 -16.04 -8.06 7.72
C GLY A 5 -14.72 -7.28 7.82
N TRP A 6 -14.41 -6.43 6.84
CA TRP A 6 -13.29 -5.50 6.94
C TRP A 6 -13.77 -4.21 7.61
N ASP A 7 -13.35 -3.97 8.85
CA ASP A 7 -13.69 -2.73 9.58
C ASP A 7 -12.68 -1.61 9.34
N LYS A 8 -11.41 -1.99 9.23
CA LYS A 8 -10.28 -1.08 9.04
C LYS A 8 -9.26 -1.72 8.11
N LEU A 9 -8.65 -0.91 7.24
CA LEU A 9 -7.64 -1.38 6.30
C LEU A 9 -6.47 -0.41 6.18
N PHE A 10 -5.36 -0.92 5.67
CA PHE A 10 -4.21 -0.17 5.18
C PHE A 10 -4.03 -0.42 3.70
N VAL A 11 -3.42 0.53 3.02
CA VAL A 11 -2.90 0.38 1.66
C VAL A 11 -1.38 0.46 1.71
N TYR A 12 -0.74 -0.44 0.97
CA TYR A 12 0.71 -0.56 0.87
C TYR A 12 1.13 -0.45 -0.58
N VAL A 13 2.30 0.15 -0.80
CA VAL A 13 3.02 0.03 -2.07
C VAL A 13 4.22 -0.87 -1.85
N ILE A 14 4.30 -1.95 -2.61
CA ILE A 14 5.34 -2.97 -2.49
C ILE A 14 6.11 -3.02 -3.82
N SER A 15 7.44 -2.99 -3.76
CA SER A 15 8.28 -3.25 -4.93
C SER A 15 8.19 -4.74 -5.29
N GLU A 16 7.85 -5.05 -6.54
CA GLU A 16 7.83 -6.43 -7.00
C GLU A 16 9.22 -7.07 -7.01
N GLN A 17 10.24 -6.28 -7.35
CA GLN A 17 11.63 -6.74 -7.44
C GLN A 17 12.19 -7.17 -6.06
N THR A 18 11.90 -6.40 -5.00
CA THR A 18 12.47 -6.64 -3.67
C THR A 18 11.48 -7.28 -2.69
N GLY A 19 10.19 -7.26 -2.99
CA GLY A 19 9.11 -7.65 -2.07
C GLY A 19 8.96 -6.72 -0.87
N LYS A 20 9.71 -5.61 -0.80
CA LYS A 20 9.67 -4.68 0.33
C LYS A 20 8.54 -3.68 0.18
N THR A 21 7.88 -3.40 1.31
CA THR A 21 6.96 -2.28 1.44
C THR A 21 7.75 -0.98 1.42
N ILE A 22 7.38 -0.08 0.51
CA ILE A 22 8.02 1.24 0.36
C ILE A 22 7.11 2.32 0.96
N VAL A 23 5.80 2.16 0.81
CA VAL A 23 4.80 3.08 1.37
C VAL A 23 3.77 2.30 2.14
N ARG A 24 3.34 2.84 3.28
CA ARG A 24 2.21 2.37 4.08
C ARG A 24 1.31 3.56 4.38
N SER A 25 0.04 3.47 4.01
CA SER A 25 -0.95 4.50 4.34
C SER A 25 -1.23 4.54 5.84
N SER A 26 -1.88 5.61 6.31
CA SER A 26 -2.61 5.58 7.58
C SER A 26 -3.81 4.62 7.50
N LYS A 27 -4.47 4.40 8.64
CA LYS A 27 -5.59 3.45 8.75
C LYS A 27 -6.87 4.07 8.19
N ALA A 28 -7.49 3.40 7.21
CA ALA A 28 -8.80 3.78 6.69
C ALA A 28 -9.92 3.10 7.47
N SER A 29 -11.00 3.83 7.74
CA SER A 29 -12.25 3.21 8.19
C SER A 29 -13.02 2.67 6.99
N VAL A 30 -13.63 1.50 7.14
CA VAL A 30 -14.51 0.91 6.12
C VAL A 30 -15.96 1.06 6.57
N ARG A 31 -16.79 1.65 5.72
CA ARG A 31 -18.23 1.84 5.96
C ARG A 31 -19.00 1.47 4.69
N ASN A 32 -19.91 0.50 4.81
CA ASN A 32 -20.75 0.02 3.70
C ASN A 32 -19.95 -0.40 2.45
N GLY A 33 -18.75 -0.96 2.64
CA GLY A 33 -17.87 -1.39 1.55
C GLY A 33 -17.07 -0.27 0.87
N SER A 34 -17.18 0.98 1.35
CA SER A 34 -16.32 2.10 0.99
C SER A 34 -15.28 2.33 2.09
N CYS A 35 -14.08 2.76 1.71
CA CYS A 35 -13.04 3.13 2.67
C CYS A 35 -12.75 4.63 2.61
N GLN A 36 -12.46 5.23 3.77
CA GLN A 36 -12.14 6.64 3.86
C GLN A 36 -11.02 6.87 4.86
N TRP A 37 -10.01 7.61 4.40
CA TRP A 37 -8.95 8.19 5.22
C TRP A 37 -9.37 9.57 5.71
N THR A 38 -8.98 9.92 6.93
CA THR A 38 -9.21 11.26 7.49
C THR A 38 -8.24 12.30 6.95
N GLU A 39 -7.13 11.83 6.37
CA GLU A 39 -6.03 12.65 5.85
C GLU A 39 -5.87 12.40 4.35
N THR A 40 -5.41 13.41 3.61
CA THR A 40 -5.04 13.24 2.20
C THR A 40 -3.84 12.31 2.09
N LEU A 41 -3.99 11.20 1.37
CA LEU A 41 -2.88 10.32 1.05
C LEU A 41 -2.18 10.83 -0.21
N SER A 42 -0.97 11.34 -0.06
CA SER A 42 -0.09 11.69 -1.17
C SER A 42 1.35 11.35 -0.77
N ASP A 43 1.97 10.47 -1.53
CA ASP A 43 3.36 10.06 -1.33
C ASP A 43 4.07 10.04 -2.69
N SER A 44 5.38 10.28 -2.70
CA SER A 44 6.18 10.27 -3.93
C SER A 44 7.26 9.21 -3.86
N ILE A 45 7.39 8.45 -4.96
CA ILE A 45 8.37 7.38 -5.08
C ILE A 45 9.43 7.83 -6.10
N TRP A 46 10.68 7.89 -5.66
CA TRP A 46 11.81 8.14 -6.54
C TRP A 46 12.21 6.83 -7.23
N VAL A 47 12.22 6.84 -8.56
CA VAL A 47 12.70 5.73 -9.38
C VAL A 47 14.06 6.14 -9.93
N SER A 48 15.12 5.44 -9.55
CA SER A 48 16.47 5.70 -10.08
C SER A 48 16.56 5.17 -11.51
N GLN A 49 16.99 6.04 -12.43
CA GLN A 49 17.34 5.67 -13.79
C GLN A 49 18.86 5.51 -13.83
N ASP A 50 19.39 4.32 -13.58
CA ASP A 50 20.81 4.07 -13.78
C ASP A 50 21.09 4.02 -15.30
N GLU A 51 21.90 4.98 -15.78
CA GLU A 51 22.19 5.29 -17.19
C GLU A 51 22.97 4.19 -17.95
N VAL A 52 23.20 3.02 -17.36
CA VAL A 52 24.11 1.99 -17.92
C VAL A 52 23.38 0.89 -18.70
N SER A 53 22.07 0.70 -18.50
CA SER A 53 21.26 -0.19 -19.33
C SER A 53 20.10 0.59 -19.93
N LYS A 54 20.00 0.60 -21.26
CA LYS A 54 18.84 1.11 -22.02
C LYS A 54 17.54 0.34 -21.77
N GLU A 55 17.57 -0.59 -20.83
CA GLU A 55 16.42 -1.25 -20.27
C GLU A 55 16.15 -0.49 -18.97
N PHE A 56 15.05 0.26 -18.93
CA PHE A 56 14.43 0.52 -17.64
C PHE A 56 14.37 -0.84 -16.94
N GLU A 57 15.08 -1.05 -15.83
CA GLU A 57 14.64 -2.12 -14.94
C GLU A 57 13.21 -1.73 -14.63
N ASP A 58 12.25 -2.50 -15.18
CA ASP A 58 10.84 -2.25 -15.00
C ASP A 58 10.57 -2.21 -13.49
N CYS A 59 10.54 -1.00 -12.93
CA CYS A 59 10.27 -0.77 -11.52
C CYS A 59 8.77 -1.00 -11.30
N ASN A 60 8.43 -2.28 -11.24
CA ASN A 60 7.07 -2.73 -11.02
C ASN A 60 6.74 -2.61 -9.54
N PHE A 61 5.65 -1.90 -9.26
CA PHE A 61 5.10 -1.75 -7.92
C PHE A 61 3.70 -2.34 -7.87
N LYS A 62 3.37 -2.94 -6.73
CA LYS A 62 2.03 -3.41 -6.39
C LYS A 62 1.38 -2.50 -5.37
N LEU A 63 0.13 -2.12 -5.64
CA LEU A 63 -0.76 -1.55 -4.63
C LEU A 63 -1.53 -2.68 -3.95
N VAL A 64 -1.36 -2.83 -2.64
CA VAL A 64 -2.00 -3.89 -1.85
C VAL A 64 -2.89 -3.28 -0.77
N ALA A 65 -4.14 -3.74 -0.68
CA ALA A 65 -5.02 -3.41 0.44
C ALA A 65 -5.09 -4.60 1.41
N ALA A 66 -4.86 -4.35 2.70
CA ALA A 66 -4.92 -5.39 3.73
C ALA A 66 -5.73 -4.93 4.94
N MET A 67 -6.51 -5.85 5.51
CA MET A 67 -7.32 -5.58 6.70
C MET A 67 -6.48 -5.67 7.97
N VAL A 68 -6.84 -4.87 8.97
CA VAL A 68 -6.26 -4.99 10.31
C VAL A 68 -6.95 -6.13 11.03
N LEU A 69 -6.30 -7.28 11.13
CA LEU A 69 -6.72 -8.30 12.08
C LEU A 69 -6.43 -7.79 13.50
N LEU A 70 -7.41 -7.96 14.40
CA LEU A 70 -7.33 -7.60 15.82
C LEU A 70 -6.14 -8.24 16.58
N PHE A 71 -5.40 -9.15 15.94
CA PHE A 71 -4.24 -9.83 16.50
C PHE A 71 -2.96 -8.98 16.54
N GLU A 72 -2.83 -7.90 15.76
CA GLU A 72 -1.64 -7.01 15.82
C GLU A 72 -1.69 -5.94 16.93
N LEU A 73 -2.63 -6.06 17.88
CA LEU A 73 -2.70 -5.18 19.06
C LEU A 73 -2.27 -5.87 20.36
N TYR A 74 -1.79 -7.12 20.27
CA TYR A 74 -1.39 -7.93 21.43
C TYR A 74 0.11 -8.30 21.44
N GLU A 75 0.92 -7.68 20.57
CA GLU A 75 2.38 -7.76 20.62
C GLU A 75 3.00 -6.35 20.60
#